data_AF-A0A6L7RD24-F1
#
_entry.id   AF-A0A6L7RD24-F1
#
_cell.length_a   1.000
_cell.length_b   1.000
_cell.length_c   1.000
_cell.angle_alpha   90.00
_cell.angle_beta   90.00
_cell.angle_gamma   90.00
#
_symmetry.space_group_name_H-M   'P 1'
#
loop_
_entity.id
_entity.type
_entity.pdbx_description
1 polymer ?
#
loop_
_entity_poly.entity_id
_entity_poly.type
_entity_poly.pdbx_seq_one_letter_code
_entity_poly.pdbx_strand_id
1 'polypeptide(L)'
;MKIMSWLDSEDYWYMNSLSEQSKEINYYGYIMEVGDEEDSSRIKIMVVELQSVNLVVGFIVPLSMDLSGQIDMGFICQERPDKDIPFSCKLSGEVKNLNYTGDDLQKIEYAGLSLEKFYQNKGIKFYLLDLRPISEQNQDRP
;
A
#
# COMPACT_ATOMS: atom_id res chain seq x y z
N MET A 1 -8.69 10.55 -7.24
CA MET A 1 -8.84 9.07 -7.20
C MET A 1 -9.01 8.67 -5.74
N LYS A 2 -9.93 7.74 -5.42
CA LYS A 2 -10.10 7.24 -4.04
C LYS A 2 -9.71 5.76 -3.96
N ILE A 3 -8.80 5.42 -3.07
CA ILE A 3 -8.39 4.03 -2.78
C ILE A 3 -8.97 3.61 -1.43
N MET A 4 -9.55 2.42 -1.35
CA MET A 4 -10.09 1.88 -0.10
C MET A 4 -9.18 0.78 0.43
N SER A 5 -8.90 0.80 1.73
CA SER A 5 -8.08 -0.22 2.40
C SER A 5 -8.82 -0.81 3.59
N TRP A 6 -8.81 -2.13 3.67
CA TRP A 6 -9.27 -2.85 4.85
C TRP A 6 -8.18 -2.84 5.91
N LEU A 7 -8.54 -2.47 7.13
CA LEU A 7 -7.72 -2.61 8.32
C LEU A 7 -8.33 -3.62 9.28
N ASP A 8 -7.51 -4.19 10.16
CA ASP A 8 -8.02 -4.87 11.34
C ASP A 8 -8.81 -3.90 12.24
N SER A 9 -9.66 -4.44 13.12
CA SER A 9 -10.51 -3.62 13.98
C SER A 9 -9.68 -2.74 14.92
N GLU A 10 -8.57 -3.24 15.46
CA GLU A 10 -7.74 -2.54 16.43
C GLU A 10 -7.11 -1.27 15.80
N ASP A 11 -6.51 -1.43 14.63
CA ASP A 11 -5.87 -0.35 13.87
C ASP A 11 -6.91 0.65 13.38
N TYR A 12 -8.06 0.17 12.90
CA TYR A 12 -9.16 1.05 12.50
C TYR A 12 -9.64 1.92 13.68
N TRP A 13 -9.89 1.32 14.84
CA TRP A 13 -10.37 2.06 16.00
C TRP A 13 -9.32 3.05 16.52
N TYR A 14 -8.04 2.67 16.47
CA TYR A 14 -6.95 3.59 16.81
C TYR A 14 -6.89 4.78 15.86
N MET A 15 -6.89 4.54 14.54
CA MET A 15 -6.93 5.60 13.53
C MET A 15 -8.18 6.49 13.66
N ASN A 16 -9.35 5.89 13.91
CA ASN A 16 -10.61 6.63 14.09
C ASN A 16 -10.50 7.57 15.29
N SER A 17 -9.92 7.10 16.40
CA SER A 17 -9.75 7.92 17.61
C SER A 17 -8.85 9.13 17.38
N LEU A 18 -7.82 9.02 16.52
CA LEU A 18 -6.92 10.13 16.19
C LEU A 18 -7.57 11.13 15.24
N SER A 19 -8.34 10.62 14.26
CA SER A 19 -9.15 11.44 13.37
C SER A 19 -10.18 12.26 14.15
N GLU A 20 -10.89 11.65 15.11
CA GLU A 20 -11.85 12.34 15.99
C GLU A 20 -11.17 13.42 16.86
N GLN A 21 -9.91 13.21 17.24
CA GLN A 21 -9.11 14.19 17.98
C GLN A 21 -8.53 15.31 17.08
N SER A 22 -8.86 15.33 15.78
CA SER A 22 -8.30 16.27 14.80
C SER A 22 -6.77 16.29 14.78
N LYS A 23 -6.12 15.17 15.11
CA LYS A 23 -4.67 15.04 15.02
C LYS A 23 -4.29 14.81 13.56
N GLU A 24 -3.33 15.58 13.09
CA GLU A 24 -2.75 15.37 11.77
C GLU A 24 -2.01 14.03 11.73
N ILE A 25 -2.38 13.19 10.76
CA ILE A 25 -1.70 11.92 10.51
C ILE A 25 -0.53 12.23 9.60
N ASN A 26 0.68 12.30 10.18
CA ASN A 26 1.90 12.48 9.42
C ASN A 26 2.12 11.25 8.54
N TYR A 27 2.55 11.50 7.30
CA TYR A 27 2.75 10.43 6.34
C TYR A 27 3.97 10.62 5.46
N TYR A 28 4.43 9.50 4.92
CA TYR A 28 5.43 9.46 3.86
C TYR A 28 5.01 8.46 2.78
N GLY A 29 4.85 8.93 1.54
CA GLY A 29 4.43 8.10 0.42
C GLY A 29 5.52 8.00 -0.64
N TYR A 30 5.82 6.79 -1.13
CA TYR A 30 6.79 6.55 -2.21
C TYR A 30 6.37 5.39 -3.11
N ILE A 31 7.07 5.22 -4.23
CA ILE A 31 6.90 4.09 -5.14
C ILE A 31 8.01 3.08 -4.93
N MET A 32 7.66 1.80 -4.91
CA MET A 32 8.60 0.69 -5.04
C MET A 32 8.33 -0.02 -6.35
N GLU A 33 9.36 -0.20 -7.17
CA GLU A 33 9.33 -1.04 -8.37
C GLU A 33 10.09 -2.33 -8.11
N VAL A 34 9.51 -3.46 -8.52
CA VAL A 34 10.08 -4.80 -8.32
C VAL A 34 10.21 -5.47 -9.68
N GLY A 35 11.42 -5.89 -10.01
CA GLY A 35 11.76 -6.44 -11.33
C GLY A 35 12.96 -5.71 -11.93
N ASP A 36 13.50 -6.27 -13.00
CA ASP A 36 14.66 -5.70 -13.69
C ASP A 36 14.23 -4.67 -14.76
N GLU A 37 15.15 -3.83 -15.20
CA GLU A 37 14.82 -2.81 -16.20
C GLU A 37 14.38 -3.42 -17.54
N GLU A 38 14.90 -4.60 -17.87
CA GLU A 38 14.58 -5.34 -19.10
C GLU A 38 13.39 -6.30 -18.92
N ASP A 39 12.84 -6.40 -17.70
CA ASP A 39 11.75 -7.32 -17.38
C ASP A 39 10.41 -6.76 -17.84
N SER A 40 9.70 -7.50 -18.70
CA SER A 40 8.35 -7.15 -19.15
C SER A 40 7.29 -7.27 -18.04
N SER A 41 7.63 -7.91 -16.91
CA SER A 41 6.73 -8.21 -15.79
C SER A 41 7.13 -7.45 -14.52
N ARG A 42 7.31 -6.13 -14.63
CA ARG A 42 7.59 -5.28 -13.45
C ARG A 42 6.33 -5.09 -12.61
N ILE A 43 6.54 -4.97 -11.30
CA ILE A 43 5.46 -4.68 -10.34
C ILE A 43 5.71 -3.32 -9.71
N LYS A 44 4.65 -2.52 -9.64
CA LYS A 44 4.65 -1.21 -9.00
C LYS A 44 3.82 -1.26 -7.74
N ILE A 45 4.44 -0.87 -6.63
CA ILE A 45 3.82 -0.82 -5.31
C ILE A 45 3.86 0.64 -4.84
N MET A 46 2.69 1.21 -4.58
CA MET A 46 2.58 2.47 -3.84
C MET A 46 2.64 2.18 -2.35
N VAL A 47 3.64 2.72 -1.65
CA VAL A 47 3.81 2.53 -0.21
C VAL A 47 3.49 3.83 0.51
N VAL A 48 2.59 3.76 1.47
CA VAL A 48 2.19 4.90 2.31
C VAL A 48 2.46 4.55 3.77
N GLU A 49 3.43 5.23 4.35
CA GLU A 49 3.76 5.13 5.76
C GLU A 49 2.96 6.15 6.56
N LEU A 50 2.08 5.71 7.46
CA LEU A 50 1.31 6.54 8.38
C LEU A 50 2.07 6.60 9.71
N GLN A 51 2.97 7.57 9.80
CA GLN A 51 3.98 7.66 10.85
C GLN A 51 3.37 7.85 12.24
N SER A 52 2.28 8.60 12.34
CA SER A 52 1.60 8.86 13.62
C SER A 52 0.92 7.62 14.22
N VAL A 53 0.73 6.55 13.45
CA VAL A 53 -0.01 5.34 13.87
C VAL A 53 0.78 4.04 13.79
N ASN A 54 2.09 4.10 13.48
CA ASN A 54 2.93 2.92 13.27
C ASN A 54 2.30 1.90 12.29
N LEU A 55 1.70 2.41 11.22
CA LEU A 55 0.99 1.64 10.21
C LEU A 55 1.54 1.99 8.83
N VAL A 56 1.74 0.98 7.99
CA VAL A 56 2.15 1.16 6.59
C VAL A 56 1.23 0.33 5.71
N VAL A 57 0.82 0.92 4.59
CA VAL A 57 0.00 0.24 3.59
C VAL A 57 0.70 0.28 2.24
N GLY A 58 0.95 -0.89 1.69
CA GLY A 58 1.38 -1.11 0.32
C GLY A 58 0.19 -1.42 -0.58
N PHE A 59 0.16 -0.79 -1.74
CA PHE A 59 -0.84 -1.04 -2.77
C PHE A 59 -0.13 -1.46 -4.05
N ILE A 60 -0.35 -2.70 -4.48
CA ILE A 60 0.09 -3.15 -5.80
C ILE A 60 -0.85 -2.50 -6.81
N VAL A 61 -0.30 -1.69 -7.69
CA VAL A 61 -1.07 -0.87 -8.64
C VAL A 61 -0.74 -1.28 -10.08
N PRO A 62 -1.67 -1.08 -11.04
CA PRO A 62 -1.34 -1.19 -12.45
C PRO A 62 -0.19 -0.27 -12.82
N LEU A 63 0.73 -0.73 -13.68
CA LEU A 63 1.85 0.09 -14.17
C LEU A 63 1.38 1.38 -14.84
N SER A 64 0.23 1.32 -15.51
CA SER A 64 -0.43 2.45 -16.18
C SER A 64 -1.10 3.45 -15.23
N MET A 65 -1.21 3.15 -13.94
CA MET A 65 -1.85 4.03 -12.98
C MET A 65 -1.01 5.30 -12.77
N ASP A 66 -1.61 6.45 -13.08
CA ASP A 66 -1.07 7.77 -12.79
C ASP A 66 -1.25 8.07 -11.29
N LEU A 67 -0.11 8.26 -10.62
CA LEU A 67 -0.03 8.58 -9.20
C LEU A 67 0.51 10.00 -8.98
N SER A 68 0.50 10.83 -10.02
CA SER A 68 0.84 12.23 -9.91
C SER A 68 -0.26 13.01 -9.19
N GLY A 69 0.13 13.81 -8.19
CA GLY A 69 -0.78 14.66 -7.45
C GLY A 69 -1.30 14.06 -6.14
N GLN A 70 -2.49 14.52 -5.74
CA GLN A 70 -3.13 14.12 -4.48
C GLN A 70 -3.93 12.84 -4.66
N ILE A 71 -3.73 11.92 -3.73
CA ILE A 71 -4.38 10.61 -3.67
C ILE A 71 -5.25 10.61 -2.43
N ASP A 72 -6.55 10.38 -2.62
CA ASP A 72 -7.47 10.23 -1.52
C ASP A 72 -7.60 8.74 -1.18
N MET A 73 -7.63 8.44 0.11
CA MET A 73 -7.72 7.11 0.66
C MET A 73 -8.83 7.05 1.71
N GLY A 74 -9.40 5.87 1.88
CA GLY A 74 -10.36 5.58 2.94
C GLY A 74 -10.00 4.27 3.62
N PHE A 75 -9.92 4.29 4.95
CA PHE A 75 -9.72 3.09 5.75
C PHE A 75 -11.06 2.59 6.28
N ILE A 76 -11.34 1.29 6.12
CA ILE A 76 -12.58 0.64 6.54
C ILE A 76 -12.26 -0.62 7.35
N CYS A 77 -13.18 -1.03 8.22
CA CYS A 77 -13.11 -2.29 8.96
C CYS A 77 -14.41 -3.07 8.87
N GLN A 78 -14.37 -4.38 9.13
CA GLN A 78 -15.55 -5.26 8.98
C GLN A 78 -16.66 -4.93 9.99
N GLU A 79 -16.31 -4.37 11.15
CA GLU A 79 -17.28 -3.98 12.18
C GLU A 79 -18.05 -2.70 11.84
N ARG A 80 -17.48 -1.84 10.98
CA ARG A 80 -18.04 -0.56 10.54
C ARG A 80 -17.80 -0.35 9.03
N PRO A 81 -18.33 -1.23 8.17
CA PRO A 81 -18.08 -1.15 6.72
C PRO A 81 -18.76 0.07 6.07
N ASP A 82 -19.70 0.71 6.77
CA ASP A 82 -20.43 1.90 6.37
C ASP A 82 -19.70 3.21 6.70
N LYS A 83 -18.60 3.16 7.46
CA LYS A 83 -17.82 4.32 7.84
C LYS A 83 -16.38 4.15 7.39
N ASP A 84 -15.93 5.09 6.57
CA ASP A 84 -14.52 5.20 6.23
C ASP A 84 -13.85 6.35 6.98
N ILE A 85 -12.58 6.16 7.31
CA ILE A 85 -11.70 7.21 7.80
C ILE A 85 -11.01 7.81 6.58
N PRO A 86 -11.37 9.04 6.16
CA PRO A 86 -10.76 9.66 4.99
C PRO A 86 -9.34 10.09 5.30
N PHE A 87 -8.46 9.95 4.33
CA PHE A 87 -7.07 10.35 4.43
C PHE A 87 -6.54 10.74 3.06
N SER A 88 -5.84 11.86 2.94
CA SER A 88 -5.27 12.32 1.67
C SER A 88 -3.77 12.43 1.75
N CYS A 89 -3.07 11.91 0.75
CA CYS A 89 -1.61 12.00 0.66
C CYS A 89 -1.11 12.44 -0.72
N LYS A 90 0.16 12.85 -0.76
CA LYS A 90 0.94 13.03 -1.98
C LYS A 90 2.21 12.19 -1.90
N LEU A 91 2.61 11.59 -3.01
CA LEU A 91 3.86 10.84 -3.08
C LEU A 91 5.05 11.79 -3.17
N SER A 92 6.18 11.41 -2.59
CA SER A 92 7.41 12.21 -2.54
C SER A 92 8.13 12.33 -3.88
N GLY A 93 7.76 11.51 -4.87
CA GLY A 93 8.50 11.33 -6.11
C GLY A 93 9.68 10.36 -5.98
N GLU A 94 9.97 9.85 -4.78
CA GLU A 94 10.97 8.79 -4.58
C GLU A 94 10.49 7.48 -5.20
N VAL A 95 11.40 6.83 -5.95
CA VAL A 95 11.23 5.48 -6.49
C VAL A 95 12.33 4.59 -5.93
N LYS A 96 11.96 3.51 -5.26
CA LYS A 96 12.87 2.48 -4.74
C LYS A 96 12.79 1.26 -5.64
N ASN A 97 13.93 0.79 -6.13
CA ASN A 97 13.98 -0.38 -7.00
C ASN A 97 14.42 -1.62 -6.21
N LEU A 98 13.75 -2.74 -6.45
CA LEU A 98 14.05 -4.04 -5.88
C LEU A 98 14.20 -5.06 -7.01
N ASN A 99 15.42 -5.52 -7.23
CA ASN A 99 15.69 -6.45 -8.31
C ASN A 99 15.33 -7.87 -7.86
N TYR A 100 14.35 -8.46 -8.52
CA TYR A 100 13.96 -9.85 -8.32
C TYR A 100 13.46 -10.45 -9.63
N THR A 101 14.08 -11.56 -10.03
CA THR A 101 13.68 -12.33 -11.22
C THR A 101 12.67 -13.39 -10.79
N GLY A 102 11.48 -13.35 -11.37
CA GLY A 102 10.37 -14.27 -11.08
C GLY A 102 9.12 -13.86 -11.83
N ASP A 103 8.07 -14.66 -11.76
CA ASP A 103 6.75 -14.27 -12.26
C ASP A 103 6.11 -13.18 -11.36
N ASP A 104 4.93 -12.69 -11.74
CA ASP A 104 4.27 -11.59 -11.03
C ASP A 104 3.95 -11.97 -9.57
N LEU A 105 3.48 -13.19 -9.34
CA LEU A 105 3.12 -13.65 -7.99
C LEU A 105 4.36 -13.76 -7.11
N GLN A 106 5.44 -14.34 -7.62
CA GLN A 106 6.71 -14.46 -6.91
C GLN A 106 7.30 -13.10 -6.53
N LYS A 107 7.21 -12.11 -7.42
CA LYS A 107 7.64 -10.74 -7.13
C LYS A 107 6.79 -10.08 -6.04
N ILE A 108 5.46 -10.29 -6.05
CA ILE A 108 4.55 -9.79 -5.00
C ILE A 108 4.88 -10.43 -3.66
N GLU A 109 5.04 -11.74 -3.61
CA GLU A 109 5.39 -12.46 -2.39
C GLU A 109 6.74 -11.99 -1.85
N TYR A 110 7.74 -11.85 -2.73
CA TYR A 110 9.06 -11.36 -2.34
C TYR A 110 9.02 -9.94 -1.79
N ALA A 111 8.33 -9.03 -2.47
CA ALA A 111 8.22 -7.64 -2.04
C ALA A 111 7.40 -7.50 -0.75
N GLY A 112 6.28 -8.21 -0.66
CA GLY A 112 5.43 -8.25 0.53
C GLY A 112 6.18 -8.75 1.76
N LEU A 113 6.87 -9.88 1.64
CA LEU A 113 7.68 -10.44 2.73
C LEU A 113 8.85 -9.52 3.13
N SER A 114 9.47 -8.87 2.15
CA SER A 114 10.59 -7.94 2.39
C SER A 114 10.13 -6.69 3.14
N LEU A 115 9.02 -6.08 2.71
CA LEU A 115 8.40 -4.92 3.37
C LEU A 115 7.88 -5.29 4.76
N GLU A 116 7.17 -6.41 4.90
CA GLU A 116 6.67 -6.90 6.17
C GLU A 116 7.80 -7.05 7.18
N LYS A 117 8.88 -7.77 6.84
CA LYS A 117 10.05 -7.95 7.72
C LYS A 117 10.71 -6.61 8.06
N PHE A 118 10.84 -5.70 7.09
CA PHE A 118 11.45 -4.40 7.31
C PHE A 118 10.69 -3.56 8.34
N TYR A 119 9.36 -3.52 8.24
CA TYR A 119 8.52 -2.76 9.17
C TYR A 119 8.30 -3.48 10.50
N GLN A 120 8.17 -4.80 10.48
CA GLN A 120 8.08 -5.61 11.71
C GLN A 120 9.30 -5.41 12.61
N ASN A 121 10.51 -5.35 12.03
CA ASN A 121 11.74 -5.07 12.77
C ASN A 121 11.77 -3.67 13.42
N LYS A 122 10.88 -2.76 12.99
CA LYS A 122 10.68 -1.42 13.55
C LYS A 122 9.46 -1.34 14.47
N GLY A 123 8.74 -2.44 14.71
CA GLY A 123 7.48 -2.44 15.45
C GLY A 123 6.33 -1.76 14.73
N ILE A 124 6.37 -1.70 13.39
CA ILE A 124 5.38 -1.06 12.54
C ILE A 124 4.55 -2.13 11.84
N LYS A 125 3.22 -2.02 11.88
CA LYS A 125 2.31 -2.93 11.16
C LYS A 125 2.31 -2.64 9.67
N PHE A 126 2.23 -3.69 8.85
CA PHE A 126 2.25 -3.59 7.39
C PHE A 126 1.08 -4.34 6.77
N TYR A 127 0.40 -3.70 5.83
CA TYR A 127 -0.66 -4.28 5.00
C TYR A 127 -0.26 -4.20 3.54
N LEU A 128 -0.57 -5.23 2.75
CA LEU A 128 -0.39 -5.23 1.30
C LEU A 128 -1.73 -5.56 0.62
N LEU A 129 -2.17 -4.70 -0.29
CA LEU A 129 -3.40 -4.88 -1.06
C LEU A 129 -3.10 -4.88 -2.56
N ASP A 130 -3.71 -5.80 -3.30
CA ASP A 130 -3.64 -5.82 -4.76
C ASP A 130 -4.83 -5.04 -5.35
N LEU A 131 -4.53 -3.88 -5.96
CA LEU A 131 -5.52 -3.02 -6.63
C LEU A 131 -5.56 -3.24 -8.14
N ARG A 132 -4.75 -4.16 -8.68
CA ARG A 132 -4.79 -4.47 -10.11
C ARG A 132 -6.13 -5.09 -10.48
N PRO A 133 -6.64 -4.90 -11.70
CA PRO A 133 -7.86 -5.58 -12.14
C PRO A 133 -7.65 -7.11 -12.15
N ILE A 134 -8.74 -7.87 -11.97
CA ILE A 134 -8.73 -9.34 -11.94
C ILE A 134 -8.05 -9.95 -13.19
N SER A 135 -8.13 -9.26 -14.33
CA SER A 135 -7.47 -9.66 -15.59
C SER A 135 -5.95 -9.56 -15.56
N GLU A 136 -5.37 -8.74 -14.67
CA GLU A 136 -3.93 -8.62 -14.42
C GLU A 136 -3.51 -9.49 -13.23
N GLN A 137 -4.42 -9.81 -12.30
CA GLN A 137 -4.14 -10.71 -11.17
C GLN A 137 -4.04 -12.19 -11.58
N ASN A 138 -4.71 -12.60 -12.67
CA ASN A 138 -4.80 -14.01 -13.09
C ASN A 138 -3.94 -14.36 -14.32
N GLN A 139 -3.02 -13.50 -14.76
CA GLN A 139 -2.22 -13.80 -15.96
C GLN A 139 -1.28 -15.01 -15.81
N ASP A 140 -1.10 -15.55 -14.61
CA ASP A 140 -0.20 -16.68 -14.33
C ASP A 140 -0.90 -17.96 -13.79
N ARG A 141 -2.20 -18.15 -14.03
CA ARG A 141 -2.83 -19.47 -13.76
C ARG A 141 -2.94 -20.30 -15.06
N PRO A 142 -2.21 -21.42 -15.19
CA PRO A 142 -2.34 -22.33 -16.32
C PRO A 142 -3.71 -23.01 -16.41
#